data_AF-A0A6L5BAZ3-F1
#
_entry.id   AF-A0A6L5BAZ3-F1
#
_cell.length_a   1.000
_cell.length_b   1.000
_cell.length_c   1.000
_cell.angle_alpha   90.00
_cell.angle_beta   90.00
_cell.angle_gamma   90.00
#
_symmetry.space_group_name_H-M   'P 1'
#
loop_
_entity.id
_entity.type
_entity.pdbx_description
1 polymer ?
#
loop_
_entity_poly.entity_id
_entity_poly.type
_entity_poly.pdbx_seq_one_letter_code
_entity_poly.pdbx_strand_id
1 'polypeptide(L)'
;MPHAPQVEKMRAFSVLTPYYNEEVLYSKENLRTENEDGITTLYYLQTIYDDEWENFLQRMKREGLVNINEIWTSKVRDLRLWASYRGQTLARTVRGMMYYSRALKMLAFLDTASEMDIREGSRELYTVKHSSTSNSMTLEKSLSTRSFSRVDDVTKSSFKGHEYGTALMKYTYVIACQIYGAQKAKKDPRAEDILYLMKNNEALRVAYVDEVPRGRDNMEYYSEVEIYRVQLPGPLKLGEGKPENQNHAFIFTRGDAVQTIDMNQDNYFEEALKMRNLLEEYRHYYGIRKPTILGVREHIFTASVSSLAWFMSAQETSFVTLGQRVLADP
;
A
#
# COMPACT_ATOMS: atom_id res chain seq x y z
N MET A 1 19.98 16.35 -4.82
CA MET A 1 18.67 15.91 -5.31
C MET A 1 18.10 17.03 -6.18
N PRO A 2 17.78 16.78 -7.46
CA PRO A 2 17.26 17.76 -8.40
C PRO A 2 16.00 18.45 -7.90
N HIS A 3 15.73 19.63 -8.45
CA HIS A 3 14.47 20.33 -8.20
C HIS A 3 13.30 19.53 -8.79
N ALA A 4 12.22 19.37 -8.02
CA ALA A 4 11.03 18.67 -8.50
C ALA A 4 10.26 19.50 -9.53
N PRO A 5 9.79 18.93 -10.65
CA PRO A 5 8.79 19.57 -11.49
C PRO A 5 7.42 19.56 -10.79
N GLN A 6 6.49 20.36 -11.32
CA GLN A 6 5.06 20.20 -11.01
C GLN A 6 4.62 18.76 -11.29
N VAL A 7 3.64 18.24 -10.53
CA VAL A 7 3.14 16.87 -10.66
C VAL A 7 2.72 16.60 -12.09
N GLU A 8 2.06 17.54 -12.76
CA GLU A 8 1.65 17.39 -14.16
C GLU A 8 2.84 17.13 -15.11
N LYS A 9 4.01 17.70 -14.82
CA LYS A 9 5.22 17.65 -15.66
C LYS A 9 6.22 16.57 -15.24
N MET A 10 5.96 15.89 -14.13
CA MET A 10 6.81 14.79 -13.67
C MET A 10 6.66 13.56 -14.60
N ARG A 11 7.68 12.69 -14.57
CA ARG A 11 7.58 11.36 -15.17
C ARG A 11 6.53 10.51 -14.45
N ALA A 12 5.68 9.85 -15.21
CA ALA A 12 4.76 8.88 -14.62
C ALA A 12 5.55 7.63 -14.22
N PHE A 13 5.10 6.91 -13.20
CA PHE A 13 5.74 5.67 -12.79
C PHE A 13 4.74 4.67 -12.23
N SER A 14 5.12 3.40 -12.26
CA SER A 14 4.38 2.33 -11.60
C SER A 14 5.20 1.66 -10.52
N VAL A 15 4.52 1.13 -9.52
CA VAL A 15 5.10 0.12 -8.63
C VAL A 15 4.56 -1.25 -9.03
N LEU A 16 5.40 -2.27 -9.02
CA LEU A 16 5.05 -3.66 -9.30
C LEU A 16 5.51 -4.55 -8.15
N THR A 17 4.56 -5.30 -7.55
CA THR A 17 4.85 -6.24 -6.47
C THR A 17 4.39 -7.65 -6.85
N PRO A 18 5.27 -8.66 -6.84
CA PRO A 18 4.87 -10.06 -6.94
C PRO A 18 4.14 -10.47 -5.66
N TYR A 19 3.01 -11.15 -5.81
CA TYR A 19 2.25 -11.74 -4.71
C TYR A 19 1.84 -13.15 -5.10
N TYR A 20 2.02 -14.11 -4.20
CA TYR A 20 1.57 -15.45 -4.46
C TYR A 20 0.35 -15.80 -3.61
N ASN A 21 0.56 -16.06 -2.33
CA ASN A 21 -0.45 -16.65 -1.47
C ASN A 21 -0.31 -16.23 -0.01
N GLU A 22 0.57 -15.25 0.24
CA GLU A 22 0.86 -14.68 1.56
C GLU A 22 -0.41 -14.11 2.19
N GLU A 23 -0.39 -13.87 3.50
CA GLU A 23 -1.55 -13.32 4.18
C GLU A 23 -1.84 -11.89 3.69
N VAL A 24 -3.11 -11.65 3.32
CA VAL A 24 -3.54 -10.33 2.84
C VAL A 24 -3.81 -9.42 4.02
N LEU A 25 -4.66 -9.87 4.93
CA LEU A 25 -4.89 -9.34 6.26
C LEU A 25 -4.88 -10.53 7.24
N TYR A 26 -4.37 -10.32 8.46
CA TYR A 26 -4.55 -11.30 9.53
C TYR A 26 -6.03 -11.63 9.72
N SER A 27 -6.39 -12.92 9.73
CA SER A 27 -7.76 -13.36 10.04
C SER A 27 -8.07 -13.19 11.53
N LYS A 28 -9.34 -13.39 11.94
CA LYS A 28 -9.68 -13.34 13.38
C LYS A 28 -8.98 -14.47 14.14
N GLU A 29 -8.86 -15.60 13.47
CA GLU A 29 -8.23 -16.82 13.94
C GLU A 29 -6.73 -16.58 14.14
N ASN A 30 -6.03 -16.02 13.14
CA ASN A 30 -4.61 -15.65 13.26
C ASN A 30 -4.33 -14.77 14.49
N LEU A 31 -5.24 -13.84 14.80
CA LEU A 31 -5.06 -12.90 15.91
C LEU A 31 -5.36 -13.51 17.30
N ARG A 32 -6.07 -14.64 17.36
CA ARG A 32 -6.57 -15.24 18.59
C ARG A 32 -5.94 -16.59 18.90
N THR A 33 -5.42 -17.29 17.90
CA THR A 33 -4.72 -18.54 18.10
C THR A 33 -3.41 -18.27 18.83
N GLU A 34 -3.23 -18.97 19.94
CA GLU A 34 -2.00 -18.95 20.71
C GLU A 34 -0.91 -19.76 19.98
N ASN A 35 0.33 -19.27 20.03
CA ASN A 35 1.50 -20.02 19.59
C ASN A 35 1.91 -21.07 20.64
N GLU A 36 3.04 -21.74 20.42
CA GLU A 36 3.58 -22.76 21.33
C GLU A 36 3.86 -22.24 22.76
N ASP A 37 4.04 -20.92 22.91
CA ASP A 37 4.28 -20.24 24.19
C ASP A 37 2.99 -19.73 24.86
N GLY A 38 1.80 -20.00 24.30
CA GLY A 38 0.52 -19.49 24.82
C GLY A 38 0.27 -18.01 24.48
N ILE A 39 1.01 -17.43 23.54
CA ILE A 39 0.94 -16.01 23.18
C ILE A 39 0.19 -15.84 21.85
N THR A 40 -0.82 -14.97 21.84
CA THR A 40 -1.51 -14.59 20.60
C THR A 40 -0.76 -13.50 19.84
N THR A 41 -0.87 -13.48 18.51
CA THR A 41 -0.30 -12.40 17.68
C THR A 41 -0.82 -11.03 18.11
N LEU A 42 -2.09 -10.90 18.50
CA LEU A 42 -2.64 -9.63 18.95
C LEU A 42 -1.98 -9.16 20.25
N TYR A 43 -1.84 -10.04 21.25
CA TYR A 43 -1.19 -9.70 22.52
C TYR A 43 0.26 -9.25 22.30
N TYR A 44 1.00 -9.97 21.46
CA TYR A 44 2.37 -9.62 21.10
C TYR A 44 2.46 -8.21 20.48
N LEU A 45 1.61 -7.91 19.49
CA LEU A 45 1.58 -6.60 18.84
C LEU A 45 1.15 -5.48 19.79
N GLN A 46 0.20 -5.72 20.70
CA GLN A 46 -0.20 -4.76 21.73
C GLN A 46 0.94 -4.45 22.71
N THR A 47 1.77 -5.44 23.00
CA THR A 47 2.89 -5.29 23.94
C THR A 47 4.05 -4.49 23.33
N ILE A 48 4.34 -4.69 22.04
CA ILE A 48 5.45 -4.01 21.37
C ILE A 48 5.08 -2.59 20.89
N TYR A 49 3.80 -2.37 20.59
CA TYR A 49 3.27 -1.10 20.07
C TYR A 49 2.18 -0.56 20.99
N ASP A 50 2.48 -0.44 22.27
CA ASP A 50 1.54 -0.02 23.32
C ASP A 50 0.98 1.39 23.07
N ASP A 51 1.86 2.33 22.75
CA ASP A 51 1.54 3.70 22.37
C ASP A 51 0.63 3.77 21.12
N GLU A 52 0.93 2.98 20.09
CA GLU A 52 0.12 2.93 18.89
C GLU A 52 -1.22 2.21 19.09
N TRP A 53 -1.28 1.27 20.03
CA TRP A 53 -2.51 0.60 20.44
C TRP A 53 -3.44 1.57 21.17
N GLU A 54 -2.91 2.37 22.09
CA GLU A 54 -3.67 3.43 22.75
C GLU A 54 -4.25 4.42 21.74
N ASN A 55 -3.42 4.88 20.79
CA ASN A 55 -3.85 5.76 19.71
C ASN A 55 -4.95 5.13 18.86
N PHE A 56 -4.87 3.82 18.59
CA PHE A 56 -5.91 3.09 17.89
C PHE A 56 -7.22 3.04 18.68
N LEU A 57 -7.18 2.71 19.97
CA LEU A 57 -8.37 2.70 20.83
C LEU A 57 -9.01 4.08 20.95
N GLN A 58 -8.21 5.15 21.08
CA GLN A 58 -8.71 6.52 21.10
C GLN A 58 -9.48 6.86 19.81
N ARG A 59 -8.96 6.46 18.64
CA ARG A 59 -9.67 6.65 17.37
C ARG A 59 -10.97 5.83 17.31
N MET A 60 -10.93 4.57 17.72
CA MET A 60 -12.13 3.71 17.70
C MET A 60 -13.23 4.26 18.61
N LYS A 61 -12.89 4.79 19.78
CA LYS A 61 -13.85 5.46 20.69
C LYS A 61 -14.51 6.68 20.04
N ARG A 62 -13.74 7.50 19.32
CA ARG A 62 -14.28 8.65 18.55
C ARG A 62 -15.23 8.22 17.43
N GLU A 63 -15.10 6.98 16.96
CA GLU A 63 -15.97 6.40 15.95
C GLU A 63 -17.09 5.52 16.53
N GLY A 64 -17.41 5.71 17.82
CA GLY A 64 -18.55 5.08 18.48
C GLY A 64 -18.26 3.75 19.17
N LEU A 65 -17.00 3.37 19.38
CA LEU A 65 -16.67 2.21 20.24
C LEU A 65 -16.92 2.59 21.72
N VAL A 66 -17.89 1.94 22.36
CA VAL A 66 -18.22 2.21 23.78
C VAL A 66 -17.46 1.26 24.70
N ASN A 67 -17.41 -0.03 24.34
CA ASN A 67 -16.70 -1.06 25.11
C ASN A 67 -15.62 -1.72 24.25
N ILE A 68 -14.44 -1.97 24.83
CA ILE A 68 -13.34 -2.65 24.12
C ILE A 68 -13.72 -4.06 23.63
N ASN A 69 -14.64 -4.74 24.33
CA ASN A 69 -15.12 -6.06 23.89
C ASN A 69 -15.91 -6.00 22.57
N GLU A 70 -16.50 -4.86 22.24
CA GLU A 70 -17.20 -4.64 20.96
C GLU A 70 -16.24 -4.55 19.77
N ILE A 71 -14.92 -4.51 20.00
CA ILE A 71 -13.94 -4.42 18.93
C ILE A 71 -14.00 -5.64 18.00
N TRP A 72 -14.35 -6.79 18.55
CA TRP A 72 -14.43 -8.06 17.82
C TRP A 72 -15.74 -8.24 17.04
N THR A 73 -16.74 -7.41 17.33
CA THR A 73 -18.06 -7.42 16.69
C THR A 73 -18.19 -6.27 15.70
N SER A 74 -18.05 -5.03 16.18
CA SER A 74 -18.33 -3.80 15.42
C SER A 74 -17.13 -3.24 14.65
N LYS A 75 -15.91 -3.42 15.18
CA LYS A 75 -14.66 -2.83 14.64
C LYS A 75 -13.63 -3.87 14.22
N VAL A 76 -14.08 -5.08 13.90
CA VAL A 76 -13.15 -6.20 13.66
C VAL A 76 -12.28 -5.99 12.44
N ARG A 77 -12.79 -5.30 11.41
CA ARG A 77 -12.01 -4.94 10.22
C ARG A 77 -10.89 -3.95 10.57
N ASP A 78 -11.18 -2.94 11.39
CA ASP A 78 -10.19 -1.95 11.85
C ASP A 78 -9.11 -2.61 12.70
N LEU A 79 -9.47 -3.55 13.58
CA LEU A 79 -8.53 -4.36 14.36
C LEU A 79 -7.63 -5.21 13.46
N ARG A 80 -8.22 -5.92 12.49
CA ARG A 80 -7.47 -6.73 11.52
C ARG A 80 -6.48 -5.87 10.72
N LEU A 81 -6.91 -4.70 10.25
CA LEU A 81 -6.04 -3.76 9.54
C LEU A 81 -4.92 -3.24 10.42
N TRP A 82 -5.22 -2.82 11.66
CA TRP A 82 -4.22 -2.35 12.61
C TRP A 82 -3.13 -3.41 12.84
N ALA A 83 -3.52 -4.67 13.05
CA ALA A 83 -2.56 -5.75 13.22
C ALA A 83 -1.79 -6.04 11.93
N SER A 84 -2.47 -6.10 10.78
CA SER A 84 -1.87 -6.43 9.49
C SER A 84 -0.80 -5.40 9.07
N TYR A 85 -1.00 -4.12 9.38
CA TYR A 85 -0.02 -3.06 9.13
C TYR A 85 1.28 -3.19 9.92
N ARG A 86 1.33 -4.05 10.94
CA ARG A 86 2.53 -4.34 11.73
C ARG A 86 3.13 -5.71 11.43
N GLY A 87 2.43 -6.51 10.62
CA GLY A 87 2.86 -7.82 10.17
C GLY A 87 3.59 -7.81 8.83
N GLN A 88 3.84 -9.00 8.31
CA GLN A 88 4.26 -9.25 6.92
C GLN A 88 3.02 -9.62 6.11
N THR A 89 2.22 -8.62 5.76
CA THR A 89 0.97 -8.82 5.03
C THR A 89 0.91 -7.91 3.80
N LEU A 90 0.18 -8.35 2.77
CA LEU A 90 -0.04 -7.53 1.58
C LEU A 90 -0.72 -6.19 1.90
N ALA A 91 -1.61 -6.14 2.90
CA ALA A 91 -2.23 -4.88 3.33
C ALA A 91 -1.22 -3.83 3.78
N ARG A 92 -0.12 -4.24 4.42
CA ARG A 92 0.95 -3.33 4.83
C ARG A 92 1.65 -2.72 3.62
N THR A 93 2.12 -3.55 2.69
CA THR A 93 2.80 -3.08 1.48
C THR A 93 1.91 -2.20 0.64
N VAL A 94 0.63 -2.55 0.50
CA VAL A 94 -0.36 -1.69 -0.16
C VAL A 94 -0.45 -0.34 0.51
N ARG A 95 -0.59 -0.30 1.84
CA ARG A 95 -0.66 0.97 2.56
C ARG A 95 0.60 1.83 2.30
N GLY A 96 1.78 1.23 2.35
CA GLY A 96 3.05 1.90 2.07
C GLY A 96 3.10 2.49 0.66
N MET A 97 2.87 1.66 -0.35
CA MET A 97 2.99 2.09 -1.75
C MET A 97 1.90 3.10 -2.14
N MET A 98 0.73 3.01 -1.53
CA MET A 98 -0.33 4.00 -1.73
C MET A 98 0.01 5.37 -1.16
N TYR A 99 1.05 5.52 -0.32
CA TYR A 99 1.57 6.85 0.02
C TYR A 99 2.08 7.62 -1.19
N TYR A 100 2.55 6.98 -2.26
CA TYR A 100 2.87 7.69 -3.50
C TYR A 100 1.64 8.38 -4.08
N SER A 101 0.52 7.67 -4.21
CA SER A 101 -0.74 8.26 -4.68
C SER A 101 -1.17 9.44 -3.80
N ARG A 102 -1.11 9.28 -2.47
CA ARG A 102 -1.49 10.32 -1.51
C ARG A 102 -0.56 11.52 -1.56
N ALA A 103 0.74 11.30 -1.64
CA ALA A 103 1.75 12.35 -1.78
C ALA A 103 1.54 13.13 -3.08
N LEU A 104 1.32 12.46 -4.21
CA LEU A 104 1.07 13.12 -5.48
C LEU A 104 -0.23 13.91 -5.50
N LYS A 105 -1.31 13.41 -4.88
CA LYS A 105 -2.55 14.18 -4.72
C LYS A 105 -2.27 15.47 -3.94
N MET A 106 -1.63 15.37 -2.78
CA MET A 106 -1.29 16.54 -1.97
C MET A 106 -0.40 17.54 -2.73
N LEU A 107 0.63 17.05 -3.42
CA LEU A 107 1.54 17.90 -4.20
C LEU A 107 0.85 18.55 -5.40
N ALA A 108 -0.08 17.87 -6.06
CA ALA A 108 -0.84 18.43 -7.18
C ALA A 108 -1.77 19.57 -6.73
N PHE A 109 -2.34 19.45 -5.52
CA PHE A 109 -3.04 20.57 -4.89
C PHE A 109 -2.10 21.71 -4.56
N LEU A 110 -0.96 21.44 -3.92
CA LEU A 110 0.00 22.50 -3.59
C LEU A 110 0.57 23.22 -4.82
N ASP A 111 0.69 22.53 -5.97
CA ASP A 111 1.12 23.14 -7.22
C ASP A 111 0.11 24.16 -7.79
N THR A 112 -1.16 24.10 -7.37
CA THR A 112 -2.27 24.92 -7.92
C THR A 112 -3.02 25.75 -6.87
N ALA A 113 -2.78 25.50 -5.58
CA ALA A 113 -3.44 26.16 -4.46
C ALA A 113 -3.01 27.62 -4.33
N SER A 114 -3.97 28.51 -4.11
CA SER A 114 -3.68 29.89 -3.72
C SER A 114 -3.24 29.98 -2.26
N GLU A 115 -2.63 31.10 -1.85
CA GLU A 115 -2.32 31.33 -0.44
C GLU A 115 -3.56 31.26 0.47
N MET A 116 -4.74 31.62 -0.05
CA MET A 116 -6.01 31.52 0.69
C MET A 116 -6.41 30.05 0.88
N ASP A 117 -6.34 29.24 -0.18
CA ASP A 117 -6.66 27.80 -0.11
C ASP A 117 -5.76 27.08 0.90
N ILE A 118 -4.46 27.41 0.92
CA ILE A 118 -3.50 26.85 1.88
C ILE A 118 -3.86 27.26 3.32
N ARG A 119 -4.22 28.53 3.55
CA ARG A 119 -4.61 29.03 4.87
C ARG A 119 -5.93 28.42 5.34
N GLU A 120 -6.90 28.25 4.45
CA GLU A 120 -8.19 27.66 4.78
C GLU A 120 -8.05 26.18 5.13
N GLY A 121 -7.31 25.40 4.33
CA GLY A 121 -7.00 24.00 4.67
C GLY A 121 -6.24 23.87 6.00
N SER A 122 -5.33 24.80 6.31
CA SER A 122 -4.64 24.82 7.61
C SER A 122 -5.58 25.15 8.79
N ARG A 123 -6.60 25.99 8.56
CA ARG A 123 -7.63 26.32 9.54
C ARG A 123 -8.58 25.15 9.75
N GLU A 124 -9.00 24.45 8.70
CA GLU A 124 -9.84 23.26 8.82
C GLU A 124 -9.17 22.17 9.67
N LEU A 125 -7.87 21.92 9.44
CA LEU A 125 -7.05 21.03 10.28
C LEU A 125 -6.98 21.49 11.76
N TYR A 126 -6.99 22.81 12.00
CA TYR A 126 -7.00 23.40 13.34
C TYR A 126 -8.38 23.36 14.01
N THR A 127 -9.48 23.61 13.28
CA THR A 127 -10.85 23.51 13.80
C THR A 127 -11.24 22.08 14.10
N VAL A 128 -10.73 21.09 13.36
CA VAL A 128 -10.88 19.67 13.73
C VAL A 128 -10.19 19.34 15.06
N LYS A 129 -9.12 20.05 15.43
CA LYS A 129 -8.53 19.94 16.79
C LYS A 129 -9.40 20.61 17.87
N HIS A 130 -10.13 21.68 17.55
CA HIS A 130 -10.87 22.50 18.53
C HIS A 130 -12.38 22.21 18.64
N SER A 131 -13.03 21.59 17.65
CA SER A 131 -14.43 21.12 17.77
C SER A 131 -14.59 19.94 18.74
N SER A 132 -13.48 19.48 19.33
CA SER A 132 -13.40 18.44 20.35
C SER A 132 -14.02 18.83 21.71
N THR A 133 -14.51 20.06 21.89
CA THR A 133 -14.91 20.57 23.22
C THR A 133 -16.34 21.15 23.30
N SER A 134 -17.12 21.20 22.21
CA SER A 134 -18.51 21.65 22.35
C SER A 134 -19.49 21.12 21.30
N ASN A 135 -20.54 20.49 21.84
CA ASN A 135 -21.90 20.33 21.34
C ASN A 135 -22.32 18.99 20.73
N SER A 136 -23.04 18.25 21.58
CA SER A 136 -24.22 17.43 21.28
C SER A 136 -25.24 18.19 20.41
N MET A 137 -25.67 17.58 19.29
CA MET A 137 -27.06 17.16 19.02
C MET A 137 -27.24 16.75 17.54
N THR A 138 -27.70 15.51 17.36
CA THR A 138 -28.50 14.95 16.24
C THR A 138 -28.17 15.29 14.79
N LEU A 139 -27.67 14.29 14.03
CA LEU A 139 -28.28 13.88 12.76
C LEU A 139 -27.93 12.41 12.44
N GLU A 140 -28.94 11.66 12.01
CA GLU A 140 -28.94 10.21 11.82
C GLU A 140 -28.16 9.70 10.58
N LYS A 141 -27.43 8.59 10.81
CA LYS A 141 -27.46 7.34 10.02
C LYS A 141 -26.99 7.38 8.56
N SER A 142 -25.69 7.15 8.34
CA SER A 142 -25.17 6.06 7.47
C SER A 142 -23.63 6.07 7.30
N LEU A 143 -23.06 4.86 7.41
CA LEU A 143 -21.80 4.36 6.83
C LEU A 143 -20.47 4.64 7.57
N SER A 144 -20.07 3.60 8.29
CA SER A 144 -18.78 3.25 8.90
C SER A 144 -17.63 3.09 7.89
N THR A 145 -16.38 3.20 8.38
CA THR A 145 -15.04 3.09 7.73
C THR A 145 -14.37 4.38 7.23
N ARG A 146 -14.56 5.52 7.93
CA ARG A 146 -14.23 6.86 7.40
C ARG A 146 -13.14 7.66 8.12
N SER A 147 -12.13 7.03 8.73
CA SER A 147 -11.27 7.76 9.70
C SER A 147 -9.83 8.00 9.26
N PHE A 148 -9.19 7.05 8.56
CA PHE A 148 -7.98 7.39 7.79
C PHE A 148 -8.31 8.23 6.56
N SER A 149 -9.57 8.24 6.13
CA SER A 149 -10.07 9.11 5.08
C SER A 149 -10.43 10.52 5.56
N ARG A 150 -10.23 10.94 6.81
CA ARG A 150 -10.58 12.33 7.23
C ARG A 150 -9.56 13.38 6.86
N VAL A 151 -8.27 13.05 6.86
CA VAL A 151 -7.25 13.90 6.22
C VAL A 151 -7.46 13.87 4.70
N ASP A 152 -7.82 12.72 4.14
CA ASP A 152 -8.20 12.64 2.74
C ASP A 152 -9.56 13.34 2.47
N ASP A 153 -10.50 13.45 3.42
CA ASP A 153 -11.82 14.11 3.24
C ASP A 153 -11.73 15.64 3.41
N VAL A 154 -10.92 16.12 4.35
CA VAL A 154 -10.57 17.55 4.49
C VAL A 154 -9.79 18.04 3.28
N THR A 155 -8.95 17.18 2.70
CA THR A 155 -8.31 17.51 1.43
C THR A 155 -9.30 17.34 0.26
N LYS A 156 -10.21 16.35 0.24
CA LYS A 156 -11.31 16.18 -0.76
C LYS A 156 -12.23 17.39 -0.88
N SER A 157 -12.53 18.11 0.20
CA SER A 157 -13.36 19.32 0.12
C SER A 157 -12.66 20.47 -0.63
N SER A 158 -11.33 20.48 -0.62
CA SER A 158 -10.49 21.54 -1.21
C SER A 158 -9.99 21.22 -2.63
N PHE A 159 -9.98 19.94 -3.01
CA PHE A 159 -9.55 19.51 -4.35
C PHE A 159 -10.63 19.79 -5.40
N LYS A 160 -10.25 20.46 -6.50
CA LYS A 160 -11.14 20.77 -7.63
C LYS A 160 -11.33 19.58 -8.58
N GLY A 161 -10.86 18.39 -8.22
CA GLY A 161 -11.00 17.15 -8.99
C GLY A 161 -9.88 16.94 -10.02
N HIS A 162 -9.29 18.01 -10.54
CA HIS A 162 -8.16 17.94 -11.46
C HIS A 162 -6.92 17.30 -10.82
N GLU A 163 -6.68 17.55 -9.54
CA GLU A 163 -5.53 17.05 -8.78
C GLU A 163 -5.58 15.52 -8.65
N TYR A 164 -6.79 14.96 -8.48
CA TYR A 164 -7.01 13.52 -8.47
C TYR A 164 -6.67 12.88 -9.81
N GLY A 165 -7.16 13.48 -10.91
CA GLY A 165 -6.86 13.03 -12.25
C GLY A 165 -5.36 13.06 -12.52
N THR A 166 -4.70 14.17 -12.20
CA THR A 166 -3.25 14.33 -12.40
C THR A 166 -2.45 13.30 -11.60
N ALA A 167 -2.77 13.06 -10.32
CA ALA A 167 -2.08 12.04 -9.53
C ALA A 167 -2.28 10.61 -10.08
N LEU A 168 -3.50 10.26 -10.48
CA LEU A 168 -3.81 8.94 -11.05
C LEU A 168 -3.16 8.73 -12.43
N MET A 169 -2.97 9.79 -13.20
CA MET A 169 -2.23 9.72 -14.47
C MET A 169 -0.72 9.56 -14.26
N LYS A 170 -0.19 9.90 -13.08
CA LYS A 170 1.24 9.81 -12.76
C LYS A 170 1.64 8.56 -11.98
N TYR A 171 0.70 7.91 -11.31
CA TYR A 171 1.02 6.76 -10.47
C TYR A 171 -0.03 5.65 -10.55
N THR A 172 0.46 4.43 -10.80
CA THR A 172 -0.31 3.19 -10.69
C THR A 172 0.45 2.15 -9.89
N TYR A 173 -0.26 1.38 -9.07
CA TYR A 173 0.33 0.28 -8.31
C TYR A 173 -0.25 -1.05 -8.79
N VAL A 174 0.60 -1.95 -9.28
CA VAL A 174 0.19 -3.26 -9.80
C VAL A 174 0.69 -4.35 -8.85
N ILE A 175 -0.25 -5.14 -8.33
CA ILE A 175 0.05 -6.41 -7.66
C ILE A 175 -0.11 -7.53 -8.67
N ALA A 176 0.92 -8.35 -8.80
CA ALA A 176 0.90 -9.55 -9.60
C ALA A 176 0.44 -10.75 -8.75
N CYS A 177 -0.86 -11.05 -8.76
CA CYS A 177 -1.47 -12.17 -8.04
C CYS A 177 -2.09 -13.17 -9.03
N GLN A 178 -1.28 -14.10 -9.53
CA GLN A 178 -1.72 -15.08 -10.53
C GLN A 178 -2.98 -15.85 -10.12
N ILE A 179 -3.09 -16.19 -8.83
CA ILE A 179 -4.15 -17.09 -8.32
C ILE A 179 -5.43 -16.36 -7.87
N TYR A 180 -5.50 -15.02 -7.98
CA TYR A 180 -6.67 -14.26 -7.52
C TYR A 180 -7.97 -14.72 -8.19
N GLY A 181 -7.95 -15.02 -9.50
CA GLY A 181 -9.12 -15.53 -10.23
C GLY A 181 -9.65 -16.84 -9.63
N ALA A 182 -8.76 -17.79 -9.36
CA ALA A 182 -9.09 -19.06 -8.70
C ALA A 182 -9.57 -18.86 -7.24
N GLN A 183 -8.93 -17.96 -6.47
CA GLN A 183 -9.34 -17.62 -5.11
C GLN A 183 -10.76 -17.02 -5.10
N LYS A 184 -11.08 -16.14 -6.05
CA LYS A 184 -12.41 -15.54 -6.23
C LYS A 184 -13.46 -16.59 -6.56
N ALA A 185 -13.16 -17.53 -7.47
CA ALA A 185 -14.06 -18.63 -7.81
C ALA A 185 -14.35 -19.55 -6.61
N LYS A 186 -13.34 -19.79 -5.76
CA LYS A 186 -13.44 -20.62 -4.55
C LYS A 186 -14.04 -19.89 -3.33
N LYS A 187 -14.32 -18.60 -3.44
CA LYS A 187 -14.73 -17.73 -2.31
C LYS A 187 -13.72 -17.77 -1.15
N ASP A 188 -12.43 -17.77 -1.48
CA ASP A 188 -11.35 -17.69 -0.50
C ASP A 188 -11.39 -16.32 0.21
N PRO A 189 -11.30 -16.25 1.55
CA PRO A 189 -11.28 -14.99 2.29
C PRO A 189 -10.23 -13.99 1.81
N ARG A 190 -9.09 -14.48 1.28
CA ARG A 190 -8.04 -13.61 0.72
C ARG A 190 -8.52 -12.84 -0.51
N ALA A 191 -9.39 -13.43 -1.34
CA ALA A 191 -9.95 -12.72 -2.48
C ALA A 191 -10.87 -11.56 -2.05
N GLU A 192 -11.63 -11.75 -0.96
CA GLU A 192 -12.45 -10.68 -0.38
C GLU A 192 -11.60 -9.56 0.21
N ASP A 193 -10.51 -9.93 0.89
CA ASP A 193 -9.55 -8.98 1.46
C ASP A 193 -8.80 -8.20 0.36
N ILE A 194 -8.37 -8.85 -0.72
CA ILE A 194 -7.79 -8.18 -1.89
C ILE A 194 -8.81 -7.24 -2.54
N LEU A 195 -10.05 -7.69 -2.71
CA LEU A 195 -11.13 -6.84 -3.25
C LEU A 195 -11.37 -5.62 -2.36
N TYR A 196 -11.32 -5.77 -1.04
CA TYR A 196 -11.40 -4.66 -0.11
C TYR A 196 -10.24 -3.68 -0.33
N LEU A 197 -9.00 -4.17 -0.47
CA LEU A 197 -7.85 -3.30 -0.76
C LEU A 197 -8.02 -2.56 -2.08
N MET A 198 -8.48 -3.22 -3.16
CA MET A 198 -8.74 -2.57 -4.44
C MET A 198 -9.80 -1.46 -4.34
N LYS A 199 -10.92 -1.73 -3.64
CA LYS A 199 -11.99 -0.75 -3.45
C LYS A 199 -11.56 0.51 -2.69
N ASN A 200 -10.63 0.36 -1.76
CA ASN A 200 -10.16 1.46 -0.91
C ASN A 200 -8.91 2.16 -1.46
N ASN A 201 -8.32 1.68 -2.55
CA ASN A 201 -7.08 2.21 -3.11
C ASN A 201 -7.23 2.41 -4.62
N GLU A 202 -7.60 3.62 -5.03
CA GLU A 202 -7.94 3.95 -6.43
C GLU A 202 -6.82 3.71 -7.44
N ALA A 203 -5.55 3.82 -7.03
CA ALA A 203 -4.39 3.58 -7.89
C ALA A 203 -3.95 2.10 -7.93
N LEU A 204 -4.54 1.25 -7.07
CA LEU A 204 -4.18 -0.16 -6.97
C LEU A 204 -4.87 -0.99 -8.06
N ARG A 205 -4.11 -1.88 -8.67
CA ARG A 205 -4.55 -2.83 -9.69
C ARG A 205 -4.03 -4.22 -9.33
N VAL A 206 -4.81 -5.25 -9.60
CA VAL A 206 -4.43 -6.64 -9.37
C VAL A 206 -4.44 -7.35 -10.72
N ALA A 207 -3.26 -7.77 -11.15
CA ALA A 207 -3.06 -8.62 -12.32
C ALA A 207 -3.16 -10.08 -11.89
N TYR A 208 -4.02 -10.84 -12.56
CA TYR A 208 -4.24 -12.25 -12.27
C TYR A 208 -4.43 -13.08 -13.52
N VAL A 209 -4.43 -14.40 -13.35
CA VAL A 209 -4.74 -15.34 -14.44
C VAL A 209 -6.16 -15.86 -14.26
N ASP A 210 -6.96 -15.70 -15.30
CA ASP A 210 -8.27 -16.34 -15.44
C ASP A 210 -8.14 -17.60 -16.30
N GLU A 211 -8.83 -18.66 -15.89
CA GLU A 211 -8.86 -19.95 -16.56
C GLU A 211 -10.28 -20.19 -17.08
N VAL A 212 -10.48 -20.09 -18.41
CA VAL A 212 -11.79 -20.23 -19.05
C VAL A 212 -11.89 -21.56 -19.78
N PRO A 213 -12.85 -22.43 -19.41
CA PRO A 213 -13.05 -23.69 -20.09
C PRO A 213 -13.62 -23.46 -21.50
N ARG A 214 -12.99 -24.05 -22.52
CA ARG A 214 -13.44 -24.01 -23.92
C ARG A 214 -13.64 -25.42 -24.47
N GLY A 215 -14.81 -26.00 -24.19
CA GLY A 215 -15.15 -27.37 -24.60
C GLY A 215 -14.86 -28.40 -23.51
N ARG A 216 -14.68 -29.68 -23.87
CA ARG A 216 -14.49 -30.77 -22.88
C ARG A 216 -13.10 -30.82 -22.28
N ASP A 217 -12.04 -30.55 -23.06
CA ASP A 217 -10.65 -30.76 -22.63
C ASP A 217 -9.69 -29.58 -22.87
N ASN A 218 -10.18 -28.44 -23.39
CA ASN A 218 -9.34 -27.27 -23.64
C ASN A 218 -9.61 -26.17 -22.61
N MET A 219 -8.53 -25.61 -22.06
CA MET A 219 -8.56 -24.46 -21.17
C MET A 219 -7.87 -23.28 -21.88
N GLU A 220 -8.52 -22.13 -21.90
CA GLU A 220 -7.91 -20.87 -22.32
C GLU A 220 -7.46 -20.08 -21.10
N TYR A 221 -6.27 -19.50 -21.19
CA TYR A 221 -5.66 -18.75 -20.11
C TYR A 221 -5.62 -17.28 -20.49
N TYR A 222 -6.03 -16.41 -19.57
CA TYR A 222 -6.04 -14.98 -19.78
C TYR A 222 -5.36 -14.27 -18.64
N SER A 223 -4.46 -13.34 -18.94
CA SER A 223 -3.97 -12.39 -17.95
C SER A 223 -4.89 -11.17 -17.94
N GLU A 224 -5.38 -10.80 -16.76
CA GLU A 224 -6.43 -9.80 -16.59
C GLU A 224 -6.06 -8.73 -15.55
N VAL A 225 -6.38 -7.48 -15.88
CA VAL A 225 -6.42 -6.33 -14.96
C VAL A 225 -7.61 -5.47 -15.29
N GLU A 226 -8.61 -5.43 -14.40
CA GLU A 226 -9.84 -4.62 -14.48
C GLU A 226 -10.58 -4.66 -15.83
N ILE A 227 -10.08 -3.92 -16.81
CA ILE A 227 -10.66 -3.71 -18.15
C ILE A 227 -9.82 -4.30 -19.28
N TYR A 228 -8.60 -4.77 -19.00
CA TYR A 228 -7.69 -5.36 -19.99
C TYR A 228 -7.60 -6.87 -19.80
N ARG A 229 -7.63 -7.59 -20.91
CA ARG A 229 -7.51 -9.05 -20.98
C ARG A 229 -6.56 -9.42 -22.11
N VAL A 230 -5.55 -10.23 -21.81
CA VAL A 230 -4.59 -10.74 -22.79
C VAL A 230 -4.62 -12.26 -22.78
N GLN A 231 -4.87 -12.87 -23.94
CA GLN A 231 -4.79 -14.32 -24.08
C GLN A 231 -3.34 -14.79 -23.97
N LEU A 232 -3.11 -15.77 -23.11
CA LEU A 232 -1.81 -16.38 -22.91
C LEU A 232 -1.65 -17.61 -23.83
N PRO A 233 -0.42 -17.95 -24.27
CA PRO A 233 -0.18 -19.08 -25.16
C PRO A 233 -0.39 -20.45 -24.50
N GLY A 234 -0.60 -20.49 -23.18
CA GLY A 234 -0.75 -21.70 -22.40
C GLY A 234 -0.83 -21.42 -20.89
N PRO A 235 -0.74 -22.46 -20.05
CA PRO A 235 -0.76 -22.31 -18.60
C PRO A 235 0.43 -21.48 -18.13
N LEU A 236 0.16 -20.43 -17.34
CA LEU A 236 1.19 -19.52 -16.84
C LEU A 236 1.96 -20.07 -15.63
N LYS A 237 1.41 -21.08 -14.92
CA LYS A 237 2.04 -21.70 -13.75
C LYS A 237 3.25 -22.56 -14.19
N LEU A 238 4.30 -21.89 -14.66
CA LEU A 238 5.56 -22.49 -15.10
C LEU A 238 6.51 -22.76 -13.91
N GLY A 239 6.23 -22.21 -12.73
CA GLY A 239 6.96 -22.44 -11.48
C GLY A 239 6.37 -21.69 -10.27
N GLU A 240 6.89 -21.96 -9.07
CA GLU A 240 6.71 -21.07 -7.91
C GLU A 240 7.77 -19.98 -8.00
N GLY A 241 7.37 -18.74 -8.25
CA GLY A 241 8.35 -17.67 -8.25
C GLY A 241 7.82 -16.26 -8.36
N LYS A 242 8.55 -15.37 -7.68
CA LYS A 242 8.47 -13.93 -7.84
C LYS A 242 8.72 -13.49 -9.30
N PRO A 243 9.67 -14.08 -10.06
CA PRO A 243 9.91 -13.69 -11.45
C PRO A 243 8.73 -13.95 -12.40
N GLU A 244 8.06 -15.08 -12.28
CA GLU A 244 6.91 -15.45 -13.11
C GLU A 244 5.69 -14.57 -12.82
N ASN A 245 5.48 -14.25 -11.53
CA ASN A 245 4.49 -13.26 -11.11
C ASN A 245 4.80 -11.89 -11.74
N GLN A 246 6.06 -11.45 -11.75
CA GLN A 246 6.40 -10.17 -12.37
C GLN A 246 6.15 -10.18 -13.89
N ASN A 247 6.54 -11.25 -14.60
CA ASN A 247 6.45 -11.32 -16.06
C ASN A 247 5.03 -11.14 -16.61
N HIS A 248 4.04 -11.80 -16.01
CA HIS A 248 2.66 -11.71 -16.52
C HIS A 248 2.01 -10.35 -16.26
N ALA A 249 2.48 -9.62 -15.25
CA ALA A 249 1.86 -8.39 -14.79
C ALA A 249 2.56 -7.15 -15.34
N PHE A 250 3.80 -7.30 -15.80
CA PHE A 250 4.62 -6.20 -16.29
C PHE A 250 3.92 -5.41 -17.41
N ILE A 251 3.18 -6.10 -18.29
CA ILE A 251 2.41 -5.49 -19.38
C ILE A 251 1.32 -4.51 -18.91
N PHE A 252 0.89 -4.60 -17.65
CA PHE A 252 -0.12 -3.71 -17.07
C PHE A 252 0.49 -2.53 -16.31
N THR A 253 1.82 -2.51 -16.14
CA THR A 253 2.51 -1.33 -15.63
C THR A 253 2.49 -0.21 -16.66
N ARG A 254 2.52 1.04 -16.18
CA ARG A 254 2.45 2.26 -17.01
C ARG A 254 3.45 3.31 -16.55
N GLY A 255 3.70 4.27 -17.44
CA GLY A 255 4.57 5.40 -17.17
C GLY A 255 6.01 5.19 -17.67
N ASP A 256 6.86 6.14 -17.35
CA ASP A 256 8.25 6.23 -17.81
C ASP A 256 9.22 5.42 -16.94
N ALA A 257 8.80 5.01 -15.74
CA ALA A 257 9.60 4.25 -14.79
C ALA A 257 8.76 3.17 -14.10
N VAL A 258 9.40 2.04 -13.77
CA VAL A 258 8.79 0.96 -12.99
C VAL A 258 9.68 0.67 -11.79
N GLN A 259 9.10 0.74 -10.60
CA GLN A 259 9.74 0.31 -9.37
C GLN A 259 9.24 -1.09 -9.03
N THR A 260 10.12 -2.08 -9.08
CA THR A 260 9.82 -3.45 -8.63
C THR A 260 10.16 -3.58 -7.15
N ILE A 261 9.22 -4.02 -6.33
CA ILE A 261 9.42 -4.19 -4.88
C ILE A 261 9.00 -5.58 -4.43
N ASP A 262 9.45 -5.98 -3.25
CA ASP A 262 9.00 -7.19 -2.59
C ASP A 262 7.73 -6.95 -1.75
N MET A 263 6.94 -8.00 -1.52
CA MET A 263 5.74 -7.99 -0.69
C MET A 263 6.02 -7.72 0.80
N ASN A 264 7.28 -7.80 1.22
CA ASN A 264 7.68 -7.51 2.59
C ASN A 264 8.18 -6.07 2.77
N GLN A 265 8.13 -5.24 1.73
CA GLN A 265 8.54 -3.84 1.79
C GLN A 265 7.36 -2.91 2.10
N ASP A 266 7.66 -1.81 2.76
CA ASP A 266 6.73 -0.75 3.12
C ASP A 266 7.32 0.59 2.66
N ASN A 267 6.57 1.68 2.77
CA ASN A 267 7.08 3.01 2.49
C ASN A 267 6.60 4.02 3.51
N TYR A 268 7.35 5.10 3.68
CA TYR A 268 6.96 6.24 4.49
C TYR A 268 6.39 7.36 3.61
N PHE A 269 5.46 8.13 4.15
CA PHE A 269 4.81 9.20 3.39
C PHE A 269 5.80 10.31 2.99
N GLU A 270 6.74 10.63 3.88
CA GLU A 270 7.80 11.62 3.65
C GLU A 270 8.80 11.19 2.58
N GLU A 271 9.02 9.89 2.39
CA GLU A 271 9.84 9.38 1.30
C GLU A 271 9.08 9.44 -0.03
N ALA A 272 7.77 9.17 0.01
CA ALA A 272 6.91 9.28 -1.16
C ALA A 272 6.88 10.70 -1.76
N LEU A 273 7.01 11.74 -0.93
CA LEU A 273 7.13 13.14 -1.38
C LEU A 273 8.33 13.40 -2.29
N LYS A 274 9.41 12.62 -2.15
CA LYS A 274 10.68 12.83 -2.86
C LYS A 274 10.70 12.17 -4.24
N MET A 275 9.69 11.37 -4.58
CA MET A 275 9.68 10.60 -5.83
C MET A 275 9.77 11.49 -7.07
N ARG A 276 9.16 12.68 -7.06
CA ARG A 276 9.32 13.67 -8.15
C ARG A 276 10.76 14.06 -8.38
N ASN A 277 11.48 14.35 -7.29
CA ASN A 277 12.88 14.72 -7.37
C ASN A 277 13.76 13.54 -7.80
N LEU A 278 13.46 12.34 -7.31
CA LEU A 278 14.19 11.13 -7.65
C LEU A 278 14.11 10.80 -9.14
N LEU A 279 12.92 10.90 -9.74
CA LEU A 279 12.74 10.62 -11.16
C LEU A 279 13.43 11.64 -12.08
N GLU A 280 13.72 12.85 -11.59
CA GLU A 280 14.50 13.85 -12.33
C GLU A 280 15.99 13.53 -12.43
N GLU A 281 16.52 12.63 -11.58
CA GLU A 281 17.90 12.16 -11.70
C GLU A 281 18.13 11.56 -13.09
N TYR A 282 17.14 10.85 -13.65
CA TYR A 282 17.21 10.26 -14.99
C TYR A 282 17.23 11.27 -16.15
N ARG A 283 17.13 12.59 -15.88
CA ARG A 283 17.37 13.64 -16.88
C ARG A 283 18.82 14.10 -16.92
N HIS A 284 19.59 13.81 -15.87
CA HIS A 284 20.97 14.23 -15.74
C HIS A 284 21.90 13.10 -16.19
N TYR A 285 23.07 13.48 -16.70
CA TYR A 285 24.15 12.55 -16.98
C TYR A 285 25.25 12.76 -15.96
N TYR A 286 25.79 11.67 -15.43
CA TYR A 286 26.95 11.69 -14.55
C TYR A 286 28.13 11.15 -15.37
N GLY A 287 28.85 12.06 -16.03
CA GLY A 287 29.83 11.72 -17.07
C GLY A 287 29.13 11.28 -18.36
N ILE A 288 29.46 10.09 -18.88
CA ILE A 288 28.87 9.54 -20.12
C ILE A 288 27.62 8.67 -19.89
N ARG A 289 27.30 8.33 -18.64
CA ARG A 289 26.18 7.44 -18.29
C ARG A 289 25.01 8.22 -17.68
N LYS A 290 23.79 7.78 -17.98
CA LYS A 290 22.61 8.15 -17.17
C LYS A 290 22.70 7.44 -15.82
N PRO A 291 22.16 8.02 -14.73
CA PRO A 291 22.19 7.37 -13.43
C PRO A 291 21.34 6.08 -13.44
N THR A 292 21.85 5.07 -12.74
CA THR A 292 21.08 3.88 -12.33
C THR A 292 20.81 4.02 -10.84
N ILE A 293 19.53 4.06 -10.46
CA ILE A 293 19.15 4.07 -9.04
C ILE A 293 19.07 2.62 -8.57
N LEU A 294 20.03 2.20 -7.76
CA LEU A 294 20.12 0.84 -7.23
C LEU A 294 19.20 0.59 -6.04
N GLY A 295 18.78 1.66 -5.36
CA GLY A 295 17.88 1.59 -4.23
C GLY A 295 17.92 2.87 -3.39
N VAL A 296 16.89 3.07 -2.59
CA VAL A 296 16.86 4.14 -1.57
C VAL A 296 17.47 3.63 -0.26
N ARG A 297 17.60 4.51 0.74
CA ARG A 297 18.00 4.07 2.08
C ARG A 297 16.89 3.19 2.65
N GLU A 298 17.24 1.97 3.04
CA GLU A 298 16.33 1.01 3.65
C GLU A 298 16.43 1.11 5.18
N HIS A 299 15.30 0.92 5.85
CA HIS A 299 15.24 0.86 7.31
C HIS A 299 14.49 -0.40 7.73
N ILE A 300 15.21 -1.34 8.33
CA ILE A 300 14.65 -2.59 8.84
C ILE A 300 14.10 -2.33 10.23
N PHE A 301 12.80 -2.05 10.29
CA PHE A 301 12.09 -1.65 11.51
C PHE A 301 12.04 -2.76 12.58
N THR A 302 12.25 -4.03 12.22
CA THR A 302 12.32 -5.15 13.18
C THR A 302 13.65 -5.23 13.91
N ALA A 303 14.69 -4.51 13.47
CA ALA A 303 16.04 -4.64 14.01
C ALA A 303 16.14 -4.33 15.51
N SER A 304 15.27 -3.47 16.05
CA SER A 304 15.25 -3.09 17.47
C SER A 304 14.46 -4.04 18.37
N VAL A 305 13.78 -5.04 17.80
CA VAL A 305 12.84 -5.89 18.56
C VAL A 305 13.56 -6.92 19.43
N SER A 306 14.68 -7.47 18.95
CA SER A 306 15.48 -8.45 19.69
C SER A 306 16.89 -8.57 19.13
N SER A 307 17.79 -9.22 19.87
CA SER A 307 19.15 -9.54 19.38
C SER A 307 19.13 -10.42 18.13
N LEU A 308 18.19 -11.37 18.05
CA LEU A 308 17.99 -12.20 16.86
C LEU A 308 17.48 -11.36 15.67
N ALA A 309 16.52 -10.47 15.91
CA ALA A 309 16.00 -9.60 14.87
C ALA A 309 17.07 -8.61 14.36
N TRP A 310 17.93 -8.13 15.26
CA TRP A 310 19.10 -7.32 14.90
C TRP A 310 20.08 -8.09 14.01
N PHE A 311 20.40 -9.34 14.36
CA PHE A 311 21.27 -10.19 13.54
C PHE A 311 20.68 -10.44 12.14
N MET A 312 19.39 -10.81 12.06
CA MET A 312 18.69 -11.00 10.79
C MET A 312 18.67 -9.70 9.96
N SER A 313 18.47 -8.55 10.60
CA SER A 313 18.55 -7.24 9.95
C SER A 313 19.95 -6.95 9.40
N ALA A 314 21.01 -7.32 10.13
CA ALA A 314 22.38 -7.14 9.67
C ALA A 314 22.71 -8.05 8.48
N GLN A 315 22.22 -9.29 8.50
CA GLN A 315 22.31 -10.22 7.37
C GLN A 315 21.64 -9.63 6.13
N GLU A 316 20.40 -9.16 6.25
CA GLU A 316 19.64 -8.56 5.15
C GLU A 316 20.37 -7.34 4.57
N THR A 317 20.82 -6.42 5.43
CA THR A 317 21.58 -5.23 5.01
C THR A 317 22.87 -5.60 4.27
N SER A 318 23.54 -6.67 4.69
CA SER A 318 24.78 -7.13 4.07
C SER A 318 24.56 -7.75 2.70
N PHE A 319 23.63 -8.71 2.58
CA PHE A 319 23.43 -9.45 1.34
C PHE A 319 22.58 -8.69 0.33
N VAL A 320 21.49 -8.07 0.79
CA VAL A 320 20.46 -7.49 -0.10
C VAL A 320 20.77 -6.04 -0.43
N THR A 321 21.30 -5.26 0.52
CA THR A 321 21.61 -3.84 0.26
C THR A 321 23.06 -3.64 -0.19
N LEU A 322 24.04 -4.05 0.61
CA LEU A 322 25.46 -3.78 0.33
C LEU A 322 25.98 -4.66 -0.81
N GLY A 323 25.69 -5.97 -0.76
CA GLY A 323 26.10 -6.92 -1.80
C GLY A 323 25.60 -6.51 -3.19
N GLN A 324 24.32 -6.17 -3.33
CA GLN A 324 23.76 -5.72 -4.60
C GLN A 324 24.40 -4.42 -5.11
N ARG A 325 24.72 -3.48 -4.22
CA ARG A 325 25.40 -2.23 -4.60
C ARG A 325 26.82 -2.45 -5.09
N VAL A 326 27.54 -3.39 -4.49
CA VAL A 326 28.88 -3.78 -4.96
C VAL A 326 28.79 -4.49 -6.32
N LEU A 327 27.85 -5.43 -6.48
CA LEU A 327 27.71 -6.19 -7.73
C LEU A 327 27.16 -5.38 -8.91
N ALA A 328 26.57 -4.21 -8.66
CA ALA A 328 25.99 -3.37 -9.70
C ALA A 328 27.03 -2.65 -10.58
N ASP A 329 28.25 -2.43 -10.06
CA ASP A 329 29.41 -1.92 -10.81
C ASP A 329 30.68 -2.52 -10.16
N PRO A 330 30.95 -3.83 -10.41
CA PRO A 330 31.88 -4.63 -9.62
C PRO A 330 33.36 -4.29 -9.81
#